data_AF-A0A350BJS2-F1
#
_entry.id   AF-A0A350BJS2-F1
#
_cell.length_a   1.000
_cell.length_b   1.000
_cell.length_c   1.000
_cell.angle_alpha   90.00
_cell.angle_beta   90.00
_cell.angle_gamma   90.00
#
_symmetry.space_group_name_H-M   'P 1'
#
loop_
_entity.id
_entity.type
_entity.pdbx_description
1 polymer ?
#
loop_
_entity_poly.entity_id
_entity_poly.type
_entity_poly.pdbx_seq_one_letter_code
_entity_poly.pdbx_strand_id
1 'polypeptide(L)'
;MIISHRSLLIPFAGALVLLAVVIGCDALLTAPTPAGDVFDAPLEGLSTDQLAAFARGDEAFSHLFGTVEGLGPIFNQPSCERCHAGDGRGNPRTILIRFGRTAGPITDPILSEGGPQLQDHSIPGVQPEVLPAGVAESPRTGPPIFGIGLIEAIQDSEILKYEDPLDLDGDGISGKANRVAAPDYVGGGTGHLGRFGRKAGVAFLLQQVVNAYHQDIGITTDFLPIENGHPQSGGVVRDDAADPELPASVVQDVVFYVRTLAPPARGERTSSVLRGETVFNEVGCASCHVPSMRTGPNPVGALAGKNVVLYSDLLLHDMGPDLADNLNEGSATGTEWRTAPLWGLRLVGEFLGGNPSYLHDGRASDLTQAIQFHKGEADSARTRFFLRTTSDRQALLDFLGSL
;
A
#
# COMPACT_ATOMS: atom_id res chain seq x y z
N MET A 1 -32.86 57.62 76.39
CA MET A 1 -31.45 57.61 75.96
C MET A 1 -31.41 56.83 74.65
N ILE A 2 -31.24 57.54 73.52
CA ILE A 2 -30.55 57.13 72.29
C ILE A 2 -31.17 56.00 71.40
N ILE A 3 -31.75 56.42 70.24
CA ILE A 3 -31.50 56.02 68.80
C ILE A 3 -31.50 54.50 68.46
N SER A 4 -32.00 53.94 67.34
CA SER A 4 -32.82 54.25 66.15
C SER A 4 -32.98 52.92 65.36
N HIS A 5 -33.89 52.91 64.40
CA HIS A 5 -34.46 51.84 63.58
C HIS A 5 -33.58 51.01 62.60
N ARG A 6 -34.02 49.74 62.40
CA ARG A 6 -34.35 49.00 61.14
C ARG A 6 -33.28 48.32 60.22
N SER A 7 -33.50 47.00 60.06
CA SER A 7 -33.73 46.21 58.82
C SER A 7 -32.61 45.86 57.81
N LEU A 8 -32.53 44.57 57.41
CA LEU A 8 -32.51 43.95 56.03
C LEU A 8 -32.12 42.44 56.17
N LEU A 9 -32.89 41.40 55.76
CA LEU A 9 -33.07 40.76 54.42
C LEU A 9 -31.71 40.28 53.80
N ILE A 10 -31.39 39.05 53.36
CA ILE A 10 -32.01 37.93 52.57
C ILE A 10 -31.14 36.62 52.71
N PRO A 11 -31.64 35.39 52.43
CA PRO A 11 -30.96 34.09 52.65
C PRO A 11 -30.38 33.45 51.37
N PHE A 12 -29.61 32.35 51.45
CA PHE A 12 -29.48 31.37 50.35
C PHE A 12 -29.13 29.95 50.81
N ALA A 13 -29.73 29.00 50.09
CA ALA A 13 -29.83 27.57 50.33
C ALA A 13 -28.53 26.78 50.10
N GLY A 14 -28.33 25.75 50.91
CA GLY A 14 -27.29 24.73 50.72
C GLY A 14 -27.85 23.34 50.96
N ALA A 15 -28.26 22.67 49.88
CA ALA A 15 -28.47 21.22 49.85
C ALA A 15 -28.61 20.78 48.38
N LEU A 16 -27.62 20.09 47.81
CA LEU A 16 -27.88 18.99 46.86
C LEU A 16 -26.59 18.21 46.45
N VAL A 17 -26.77 16.89 46.35
CA VAL A 17 -26.06 15.88 45.55
C VAL A 17 -24.73 15.31 46.08
N LEU A 18 -24.83 14.10 46.61
CA LEU A 18 -23.74 13.12 46.65
C LEU A 18 -24.33 11.75 46.24
N LEU A 19 -24.62 11.60 44.94
CA LEU A 19 -25.01 10.32 44.34
C LEU A 19 -24.70 10.33 42.83
N ALA A 20 -23.45 10.05 42.45
CA ALA A 20 -23.09 9.67 41.07
C ALA A 20 -21.63 9.16 41.00
N VAL A 21 -21.34 7.95 41.46
CA VAL A 21 -20.06 7.27 41.15
C VAL A 21 -20.33 5.78 40.91
N VAL A 22 -21.04 5.44 39.83
CA VAL A 22 -21.00 4.06 39.26
C VAL A 22 -21.20 4.03 37.73
N ILE A 23 -21.69 5.07 37.04
CA ILE A 23 -22.00 5.01 35.58
C ILE A 23 -20.83 5.52 34.71
N GLY A 24 -19.58 5.28 35.11
CA GLY A 24 -18.43 6.01 34.54
C GLY A 24 -17.43 5.21 33.71
N CYS A 25 -17.36 3.89 33.82
CA CYS A 25 -16.25 3.15 33.18
C CYS A 25 -16.54 2.66 31.76
N ASP A 26 -17.78 2.31 31.42
CA ASP A 26 -18.11 1.81 30.08
C ASP A 26 -18.17 2.91 29.01
N ALA A 27 -18.44 4.16 29.38
CA ALA A 27 -18.51 5.28 28.44
C ALA A 27 -17.14 5.89 28.09
N LEU A 28 -16.07 5.45 28.76
CA LEU A 28 -14.68 5.89 28.54
C LEU A 28 -13.83 4.83 27.81
N LEU A 29 -14.39 3.66 27.57
CA LEU A 29 -13.77 2.62 26.76
C LEU A 29 -14.48 2.61 25.41
N THR A 30 -13.81 3.12 24.37
CA THR A 30 -14.20 2.77 22.99
C THR A 30 -14.21 1.24 22.92
N ALA A 31 -15.35 0.66 22.52
CA ALA A 31 -15.41 -0.77 22.27
C ALA A 31 -14.22 -1.16 21.37
N PRO A 32 -13.50 -2.25 21.67
CA PRO A 32 -12.42 -2.68 20.80
C PRO A 32 -12.97 -2.83 19.39
N THR A 33 -12.29 -2.22 18.43
CA THR A 33 -12.57 -2.38 17.00
C THR A 33 -12.70 -3.88 16.72
N PRO A 34 -13.81 -4.36 16.11
CA PRO A 34 -14.00 -5.78 15.86
C PRO A 34 -12.77 -6.39 15.17
N ALA A 35 -12.37 -7.59 15.59
CA ALA A 35 -11.28 -8.31 14.95
C ALA A 35 -11.59 -8.46 13.44
N GLY A 36 -10.76 -7.85 12.58
CA GLY A 36 -10.99 -7.77 11.13
C GLY A 36 -11.23 -6.35 10.58
N ASP A 37 -11.31 -5.34 11.45
CA ASP A 37 -11.41 -3.91 11.11
C ASP A 37 -10.10 -3.14 11.37
N VAL A 38 -9.00 -3.85 11.65
CA VAL A 38 -7.64 -3.31 11.81
C VAL A 38 -6.69 -3.98 10.83
N PHE A 39 -5.69 -3.24 10.36
CA PHE A 39 -4.73 -3.67 9.34
C PHE A 39 -3.42 -4.24 9.90
N ASP A 40 -3.26 -4.23 11.22
CA ASP A 40 -2.04 -4.60 11.97
C ASP A 40 -2.05 -6.06 12.48
N ALA A 41 -3.06 -6.84 12.11
CA ALA A 41 -3.23 -8.19 12.63
C ALA A 41 -2.26 -9.19 11.97
N PRO A 42 -1.61 -10.07 12.74
CA PRO A 42 -0.83 -11.17 12.16
C PRO A 42 -1.75 -12.23 11.54
N LEU A 43 -1.24 -12.98 10.56
CA LEU A 43 -1.91 -14.15 10.01
C LEU A 43 -2.22 -15.17 11.12
N GLU A 44 -3.38 -15.81 11.01
CA GLU A 44 -3.75 -16.88 11.94
C GLU A 44 -2.80 -18.08 11.84
N GLY A 45 -2.46 -18.66 12.99
CA GLY A 45 -1.66 -19.89 13.08
C GLY A 45 -0.14 -19.68 13.13
N LEU A 46 0.34 -18.47 13.42
CA LEU A 46 1.74 -18.26 13.81
C LEU A 46 2.04 -18.90 15.17
N SER A 47 3.24 -19.48 15.30
CA SER A 47 3.79 -19.96 16.57
C SER A 47 4.18 -18.81 17.50
N THR A 48 4.44 -19.10 18.77
CA THR A 48 4.88 -18.08 19.75
C THR A 48 6.15 -17.34 19.30
N ASP A 49 7.14 -18.06 18.77
CA ASP A 49 8.39 -17.44 18.31
C ASP A 49 8.15 -16.55 17.07
N GLN A 50 7.23 -16.96 16.20
CA GLN A 50 6.83 -16.16 15.04
C GLN A 50 6.05 -14.91 15.45
N LEU A 51 5.16 -15.00 16.44
CA LEU A 51 4.47 -13.83 16.98
C LEU A 51 5.46 -12.84 17.62
N ALA A 52 6.50 -13.34 18.29
CA ALA A 52 7.57 -12.49 18.81
C ALA A 52 8.38 -11.82 17.69
N ALA A 53 8.64 -12.51 16.57
CA ALA A 53 9.29 -11.91 15.40
C ALA A 53 8.40 -10.86 14.71
N PHE A 54 7.10 -11.14 14.59
CA PHE A 54 6.10 -10.19 14.08
C PHE A 54 6.12 -8.89 14.90
N ALA A 55 6.07 -8.98 16.23
CA ALA A 55 6.08 -7.82 17.10
C ALA A 55 7.36 -6.98 17.01
N ARG A 56 8.54 -7.61 16.87
CA ARG A 56 9.80 -6.88 16.64
C ARG A 56 9.81 -6.18 15.28
N GLY A 57 9.25 -6.83 14.26
CA GLY A 57 9.17 -6.23 12.93
C GLY A 57 8.19 -5.06 12.88
N ASP A 58 7.08 -5.11 13.62
CA ASP A 58 6.14 -3.99 13.79
C ASP A 58 6.80 -2.78 14.48
N GLU A 59 7.53 -3.02 15.57
CA GLU A 59 8.32 -1.98 16.26
C GLU A 59 9.35 -1.34 15.31
N ALA A 60 10.07 -2.14 14.53
CA ALA A 60 11.03 -1.64 13.56
C ALA A 60 10.40 -0.97 12.34
N PHE A 61 9.17 -1.35 11.96
CA PHE A 61 8.41 -0.77 10.85
C PHE A 61 7.89 0.64 11.20
N SER A 62 7.46 0.83 12.44
CA SER A 62 6.99 2.11 12.99
C SER A 62 8.11 3.02 13.51
N HIS A 63 9.35 2.52 13.58
CA HIS A 63 10.50 3.28 14.07
C HIS A 63 10.73 4.57 13.26
N LEU A 64 10.75 5.70 13.97
CA LEU A 64 10.95 7.03 13.40
C LEU A 64 12.44 7.38 13.44
N PHE A 65 13.11 7.31 12.30
CA PHE A 65 14.52 7.64 12.18
C PHE A 65 14.76 9.15 12.31
N GLY A 66 15.72 9.53 13.16
CA GLY A 66 16.27 10.87 13.23
C GLY A 66 17.62 10.99 12.51
N THR A 67 18.11 12.22 12.34
CA THR A 67 19.41 12.48 11.68
C THR A 67 20.61 11.85 12.40
N VAL A 68 20.52 11.65 13.72
CA VAL A 68 21.57 10.99 14.50
C VAL A 68 21.59 9.47 14.34
N GLU A 69 20.51 8.91 13.79
CA GLU A 69 20.35 7.49 13.48
C GLU A 69 20.59 7.21 12.00
N GLY A 70 21.03 8.21 11.23
CA GLY A 70 21.37 8.09 9.81
C GLY A 70 20.24 8.38 8.84
N LEU A 71 19.14 9.03 9.27
CA LEU A 71 18.13 9.49 8.32
C LEU A 71 18.75 10.41 7.26
N GLY A 72 18.64 10.07 5.97
CA GLY A 72 18.98 10.93 4.85
C GLY A 72 20.25 10.51 4.13
N PRO A 73 20.97 11.41 3.43
CA PRO A 73 20.84 12.87 3.44
C PRO A 73 19.58 13.40 2.73
N ILE A 74 18.97 12.56 1.89
CA ILE A 74 17.74 12.80 1.15
C ILE A 74 16.79 11.63 1.37
N PHE A 75 15.49 11.90 1.51
CA PHE A 75 14.48 10.88 1.80
C PHE A 75 13.08 11.36 1.39
N ASN A 76 12.07 10.50 1.51
CA ASN A 76 10.67 10.87 1.36
C ASN A 76 9.93 10.90 2.70
N GLN A 77 10.16 9.89 3.56
CA GLN A 77 9.57 9.82 4.89
C GLN A 77 10.51 9.16 5.90
N PRO A 78 10.47 9.54 7.18
CA PRO A 78 11.39 9.03 8.21
C PRO A 78 11.02 7.67 8.82
N SER A 79 10.03 6.96 8.27
CA SER A 79 9.60 5.61 8.71
C SER A 79 8.69 4.98 7.67
N CYS A 80 8.54 3.65 7.70
CA CYS A 80 7.62 2.95 6.80
C CYS A 80 6.16 3.36 7.06
N GLU A 81 5.76 3.49 8.32
CA GLU A 81 4.40 3.84 8.74
C GLU A 81 3.98 5.24 8.25
N ARG A 82 4.91 6.17 8.01
CA ARG A 82 4.55 7.49 7.46
C ARG A 82 4.05 7.44 6.01
N CYS A 83 4.50 6.46 5.23
CA CYS A 83 3.95 6.17 3.90
C CYS A 83 2.79 5.18 3.95
N HIS A 84 2.85 4.23 4.89
CA HIS A 84 1.91 3.13 5.09
C HIS A 84 1.23 3.26 6.46
N ALA A 85 0.52 4.37 6.68
CA ALA A 85 -0.12 4.62 7.96
C ALA A 85 -0.99 3.40 8.33
N GLY A 86 -0.97 2.98 9.59
CA GLY A 86 -1.66 1.77 10.07
C GLY A 86 -1.62 0.59 9.09
N ASP A 87 -0.46 0.35 8.46
CA ASP A 87 -0.19 -0.68 7.45
C ASP A 87 -1.08 -0.68 6.19
N GLY A 88 -1.88 0.37 6.06
CA GLY A 88 -2.88 0.55 5.04
C GLY A 88 -2.31 1.15 3.77
N ARG A 89 -3.24 1.67 2.97
CA ARG A 89 -2.91 2.39 1.74
C ARG A 89 -2.29 3.75 2.09
N GLY A 90 -1.27 4.15 1.35
CA GLY A 90 -0.79 5.52 1.38
C GLY A 90 -1.87 6.51 0.95
N ASN A 91 -1.73 7.76 1.35
CA ASN A 91 -2.70 8.81 1.06
C ASN A 91 -2.12 9.82 0.05
N PRO A 92 -2.95 10.66 -0.61
CA PRO A 92 -2.45 11.64 -1.59
C PRO A 92 -1.45 12.66 -1.05
N ARG A 93 -1.25 12.76 0.28
CA ARG A 93 -0.23 13.62 0.91
C ARG A 93 1.14 12.95 1.05
N THR A 94 1.23 11.65 0.77
CA THR A 94 2.45 10.83 0.85
C THR A 94 2.74 10.20 -0.52
N ILE A 95 2.53 10.97 -1.58
CA ILE A 95 2.78 10.53 -2.96
C ILE A 95 4.30 10.45 -3.18
N LEU A 96 4.75 9.33 -3.74
CA LEU A 96 6.08 9.19 -4.29
C LEU A 96 6.05 9.53 -5.77
N ILE A 97 7.08 10.21 -6.27
CA ILE A 97 7.23 10.50 -7.70
C ILE A 97 8.32 9.59 -8.25
N ARG A 98 7.93 8.63 -9.10
CA ARG A 98 8.90 7.92 -9.95
C ARG A 98 9.17 8.78 -11.18
N PHE A 99 10.41 8.79 -11.64
CA PHE A 99 10.77 9.57 -12.82
C PHE A 99 11.91 8.93 -13.62
N GLY A 100 12.01 9.33 -14.88
CA GLY A 100 13.04 8.84 -15.80
C GLY A 100 12.96 9.53 -17.16
N ARG A 101 13.94 9.27 -18.04
CA ARG A 101 13.88 9.72 -19.44
C ARG A 101 13.43 8.60 -20.35
N THR A 102 12.33 8.83 -21.05
CA THR A 102 11.78 7.84 -21.98
C THR A 102 12.17 8.18 -23.41
N ALA A 103 12.73 7.21 -24.13
CA ALA A 103 13.02 7.26 -25.55
C ALA A 103 12.42 6.01 -26.23
N GLY A 104 11.17 6.14 -26.70
CA GLY A 104 10.42 5.00 -27.23
C GLY A 104 10.10 3.98 -26.13
N PRO A 105 10.40 2.68 -26.29
CA PRO A 105 10.11 1.65 -25.30
C PRO A 105 11.17 1.53 -24.18
N ILE A 106 12.12 2.47 -24.12
CA ILE A 106 13.21 2.43 -23.14
C ILE A 106 13.04 3.62 -22.20
N THR A 107 12.97 3.35 -20.91
CA THR A 107 13.11 4.35 -19.85
C THR A 107 14.49 4.21 -19.24
N ASP A 108 15.30 5.25 -19.39
CA ASP A 108 16.53 5.43 -18.62
C ASP A 108 16.14 5.97 -17.23
N PRO A 109 16.42 5.24 -16.14
CA PRO A 109 16.14 5.72 -14.80
C PRO A 109 17.04 6.89 -14.40
N ILE A 110 18.02 7.30 -15.22
CA ILE A 110 18.87 8.47 -15.00
C ILE A 110 19.44 8.55 -13.58
N LEU A 111 20.01 7.43 -13.10
CA LEU A 111 20.50 7.27 -11.71
C LEU A 111 21.50 8.36 -11.32
N SER A 112 22.32 8.84 -12.26
CA SER A 112 23.26 9.95 -12.02
C SER A 112 22.58 11.31 -11.77
N GLU A 113 21.28 11.41 -12.02
CA GLU A 113 20.45 12.59 -11.83
C GLU A 113 19.34 12.37 -10.77
N GLY A 114 19.41 11.26 -10.03
CA GLY A 114 18.53 10.96 -8.89
C GLY A 114 17.36 10.04 -9.14
N GLY A 115 17.15 9.58 -10.37
CA GLY A 115 16.10 8.59 -10.57
C GLY A 115 16.47 7.25 -9.94
N PRO A 116 15.52 6.31 -9.83
CA PRO A 116 14.20 6.34 -10.44
C PRO A 116 13.11 6.98 -9.57
N GLN A 117 13.44 7.58 -8.43
CA GLN A 117 12.47 8.15 -7.49
C GLN A 117 12.99 9.46 -6.92
N LEU A 118 12.14 10.48 -6.87
CA LEU A 118 12.47 11.76 -6.26
C LEU A 118 12.49 11.63 -4.73
N GLN A 119 13.60 11.99 -4.09
CA GLN A 119 13.66 12.19 -2.64
C GLN A 119 13.46 13.69 -2.30
N ASP A 120 12.21 14.06 -2.01
CA ASP A 120 11.74 15.43 -1.88
C ASP A 120 11.93 16.07 -0.49
N HIS A 121 12.58 15.35 0.43
CA HIS A 121 13.01 15.85 1.74
C HIS A 121 14.51 15.64 1.94
N SER A 122 15.09 16.38 2.89
CA SER A 122 16.51 16.31 3.23
C SER A 122 16.77 16.63 4.69
N ILE A 123 17.95 16.25 5.17
CA ILE A 123 18.44 16.65 6.49
C ILE A 123 18.78 18.15 6.55
N PRO A 124 18.83 18.76 7.76
CA PRO A 124 19.22 20.16 7.91
C PRO A 124 20.56 20.49 7.25
N GLY A 125 20.59 21.56 6.46
CA GLY A 125 21.80 22.01 5.75
C GLY A 125 21.97 21.41 4.35
N VAL A 126 21.16 20.41 3.98
CA VAL A 126 21.12 19.80 2.65
C VAL A 126 19.86 20.27 1.93
N GLN A 127 19.94 20.50 0.62
CA GLN A 127 18.74 20.81 -0.18
C GLN A 127 18.01 19.50 -0.54
N PRO A 128 16.67 19.49 -0.56
CA PRO A 128 15.93 18.37 -1.14
C PRO A 128 16.20 18.23 -2.63
N GLU A 129 15.98 17.03 -3.16
CA GLU A 129 16.05 16.85 -4.60
C GLU A 129 14.96 17.63 -5.33
N VAL A 130 15.28 18.04 -6.55
CA VAL A 130 14.29 18.58 -7.50
C VAL A 130 14.30 17.77 -8.78
N LEU A 131 13.13 17.60 -9.39
CA LEU A 131 13.01 16.86 -10.65
C LEU A 131 13.86 17.51 -11.76
N PRO A 132 14.68 16.73 -12.48
CA PRO A 132 15.37 17.23 -13.66
C PRO A 132 14.39 17.66 -14.75
N ALA A 133 14.77 18.65 -15.56
CA ALA A 133 13.93 19.09 -16.67
C ALA A 133 13.77 17.99 -17.75
N GLY A 134 12.57 17.87 -18.30
CA GLY A 134 12.29 17.00 -19.45
C GLY A 134 12.22 15.50 -19.13
N VAL A 135 11.95 15.14 -17.88
CA VAL A 135 11.71 13.75 -17.46
C VAL A 135 10.22 13.42 -17.53
N ALA A 136 9.90 12.13 -17.72
CA ALA A 136 8.56 11.62 -17.45
C ALA A 136 8.41 11.36 -15.95
N GLU A 137 7.19 11.53 -15.44
CA GLU A 137 6.86 11.48 -14.02
C GLU A 137 5.66 10.55 -13.79
N SER A 138 5.69 9.83 -12.66
CA SER A 138 4.64 8.92 -12.24
C SER A 138 4.35 9.13 -10.75
N PRO A 139 3.33 9.94 -10.41
CA PRO A 139 2.84 10.09 -9.05
C PRO A 139 2.22 8.77 -8.57
N ARG A 140 2.65 8.27 -7.41
CA ARG A 140 2.19 7.01 -6.86
C ARG A 140 1.89 7.12 -5.37
N THR A 141 0.67 6.75 -5.00
CA THR A 141 0.32 6.46 -3.61
C THR A 141 0.94 5.14 -3.18
N GLY A 142 1.36 5.04 -1.91
CA GLY A 142 1.80 3.78 -1.31
C GLY A 142 0.72 2.70 -1.44
N PRO A 143 1.02 1.50 -1.98
CA PRO A 143 0.07 0.40 -1.95
C PRO A 143 -0.15 -0.09 -0.50
N PRO A 144 -1.28 -0.75 -0.20
CA PRO A 144 -1.42 -1.45 1.07
C PRO A 144 -0.36 -2.55 1.20
N ILE A 145 0.13 -2.78 2.42
CA ILE A 145 1.16 -3.80 2.71
C ILE A 145 0.61 -5.06 3.36
N PHE A 146 -0.63 -5.04 3.86
CA PHE A 146 -1.29 -6.24 4.36
C PHE A 146 -1.46 -7.31 3.26
N GLY A 147 -1.33 -8.58 3.64
CA GLY A 147 -1.52 -9.74 2.76
C GLY A 147 -0.45 -9.94 1.69
N ILE A 148 0.60 -9.12 1.62
CA ILE A 148 1.62 -9.24 0.57
C ILE A 148 2.48 -10.50 0.71
N GLY A 149 2.62 -11.07 1.91
CA GLY A 149 3.26 -12.38 2.06
C GLY A 149 2.43 -13.54 1.51
N LEU A 150 1.09 -13.40 1.44
CA LEU A 150 0.26 -14.36 0.71
C LEU A 150 0.53 -14.26 -0.80
N ILE A 151 0.73 -13.05 -1.32
CA ILE A 151 1.12 -12.81 -2.72
C ILE A 151 2.50 -13.41 -3.00
N GLU A 152 3.48 -13.20 -2.11
CA GLU A 152 4.81 -13.80 -2.20
C GLU A 152 4.74 -15.33 -2.26
N ALA A 153 3.84 -15.94 -1.48
CA ALA A 153 3.68 -17.38 -1.39
C ALA A 153 2.89 -18.02 -2.55
N ILE A 154 2.29 -17.23 -3.45
CA ILE A 154 1.70 -17.74 -4.70
C ILE A 154 2.81 -18.19 -5.64
N GLN A 155 2.73 -19.41 -6.14
CA GLN A 155 3.72 -19.96 -7.08
C GLN A 155 3.64 -19.24 -8.43
N ASP A 156 4.77 -19.08 -9.12
CA ASP A 156 4.80 -18.46 -10.45
C ASP A 156 3.79 -19.11 -11.41
N SER A 157 3.70 -20.44 -11.42
CA SER A 157 2.76 -21.18 -12.27
C SER A 157 1.29 -20.82 -12.03
N GLU A 158 0.92 -20.39 -10.83
CA GLU A 158 -0.46 -19.97 -10.52
C GLU A 158 -0.78 -18.57 -11.06
N ILE A 159 0.22 -17.70 -11.23
CA ILE A 159 0.07 -16.39 -11.88
C ILE A 159 0.12 -16.57 -13.40
N LEU A 160 1.11 -17.30 -13.89
CA LEU A 160 1.38 -17.50 -15.32
C LEU A 160 0.26 -18.26 -16.05
N LYS A 161 -0.65 -18.94 -15.34
CA LYS A 161 -1.82 -19.58 -15.95
C LYS A 161 -2.83 -18.58 -16.55
N TYR A 162 -2.75 -17.31 -16.16
CA TYR A 162 -3.58 -16.22 -16.67
C TYR A 162 -2.86 -15.36 -17.72
N GLU A 163 -1.59 -15.64 -18.02
CA GLU A 163 -0.81 -14.87 -19.00
C GLU A 163 -1.33 -15.17 -20.42
N ASP A 164 -1.88 -14.16 -21.09
CA ASP A 164 -2.31 -14.19 -22.49
C ASP A 164 -1.83 -12.94 -23.26
N PRO A 165 -0.52 -12.77 -23.45
CA PRO A 165 0.05 -11.57 -24.05
C PRO A 165 -0.29 -11.39 -25.54
N LEU A 166 -0.92 -12.39 -26.16
CA LEU A 166 -1.27 -12.39 -27.58
C LEU A 166 -2.79 -12.35 -27.80
N ASP A 167 -3.60 -12.23 -26.73
CA ASP A 167 -5.07 -12.23 -26.79
C ASP A 167 -5.58 -13.39 -27.65
N LEU A 168 -5.15 -14.61 -27.31
CA LEU A 168 -5.41 -15.82 -28.11
C LEU A 168 -6.89 -16.21 -28.11
N ASP A 169 -7.65 -15.82 -27.09
CA ASP A 169 -9.09 -16.05 -27.02
C ASP A 169 -9.94 -14.90 -27.62
N GLY A 170 -9.32 -13.76 -27.92
CA GLY A 170 -9.93 -12.62 -28.59
C GLY A 170 -10.93 -11.86 -27.72
N ASP A 171 -10.80 -11.94 -26.40
CA ASP A 171 -11.63 -11.18 -25.47
C ASP A 171 -11.19 -9.72 -25.30
N GLY A 172 -10.02 -9.36 -25.86
CA GLY A 172 -9.44 -8.03 -25.85
C GLY A 172 -8.58 -7.73 -24.63
N ILE A 173 -8.23 -8.74 -23.83
CA ILE A 173 -7.38 -8.65 -22.64
C ILE A 173 -6.05 -9.35 -22.95
N SER A 174 -4.94 -8.70 -22.62
CA SER A 174 -3.59 -9.10 -23.04
C SER A 174 -2.65 -9.28 -21.85
N GLY A 175 -3.19 -9.80 -20.74
CA GLY A 175 -2.50 -9.86 -19.45
C GLY A 175 -1.13 -10.53 -19.54
N LYS A 176 -0.09 -9.87 -19.01
CA LYS A 176 1.28 -10.41 -19.01
C LYS A 176 2.00 -10.20 -17.69
N ALA A 177 2.88 -11.12 -17.32
CA ALA A 177 3.68 -10.97 -16.10
C ALA A 177 4.90 -10.07 -16.37
N ASN A 178 5.20 -9.17 -15.44
CA ASN A 178 6.44 -8.39 -15.53
C ASN A 178 7.65 -9.28 -15.26
N ARG A 179 8.68 -9.19 -16.10
CA ARG A 179 9.96 -9.89 -15.89
C ARG A 179 11.03 -8.90 -15.48
N VAL A 180 11.61 -9.08 -14.31
CA VAL A 180 12.47 -8.10 -13.65
C VAL A 180 13.83 -8.65 -13.29
N ALA A 181 14.80 -7.75 -13.09
CA ALA A 181 16.10 -8.08 -12.53
C ALA A 181 16.04 -8.09 -11.00
N ALA A 182 16.89 -8.89 -10.38
CA ALA A 182 17.02 -8.96 -8.94
C ALA A 182 18.47 -8.73 -8.51
N PRO A 183 18.71 -8.10 -7.35
CA PRO A 183 20.05 -7.88 -6.83
C PRO A 183 20.67 -9.17 -6.28
N ASP A 184 22.00 -9.18 -6.13
CA ASP A 184 22.76 -10.37 -5.75
C ASP A 184 22.36 -10.93 -4.37
N TYR A 185 21.97 -10.07 -3.43
CA TYR A 185 21.58 -10.50 -2.08
C TYR A 185 20.25 -11.28 -2.02
N VAL A 186 19.50 -11.35 -3.12
CA VAL A 186 18.34 -12.26 -3.28
C VAL A 186 18.59 -13.32 -4.36
N GLY A 187 19.84 -13.50 -4.80
CA GLY A 187 20.25 -14.50 -5.78
C GLY A 187 20.62 -13.97 -7.16
N GLY A 188 20.41 -12.67 -7.43
CA GLY A 188 20.82 -12.02 -8.67
C GLY A 188 20.03 -12.45 -9.92
N GLY A 189 20.43 -11.90 -11.08
CA GLY A 189 19.93 -12.32 -12.39
C GLY A 189 18.70 -11.58 -12.91
N THR A 190 18.22 -12.01 -14.09
CA THR A 190 17.09 -11.41 -14.80
C THR A 190 16.01 -12.45 -15.09
N GLY A 191 14.80 -11.98 -15.41
CA GLY A 191 13.69 -12.86 -15.79
C GLY A 191 12.83 -13.33 -14.62
N HIS A 192 13.04 -12.80 -13.41
CA HIS A 192 12.22 -13.09 -12.24
C HIS A 192 10.81 -12.53 -12.42
N LEU A 193 9.79 -13.24 -11.93
CA LEU A 193 8.40 -12.79 -12.01
C LEU A 193 8.15 -11.70 -10.97
N GLY A 194 7.89 -10.49 -11.46
CA GLY A 194 7.58 -9.32 -10.66
C GLY A 194 6.26 -9.44 -9.89
N ARG A 195 6.24 -9.01 -8.63
CA ARG A 195 5.06 -9.13 -7.73
C ARG A 195 4.69 -7.83 -7.04
N PHE A 196 5.69 -7.05 -6.65
CA PHE A 196 5.51 -5.90 -5.76
C PHE A 196 5.62 -4.57 -6.51
N GLY A 197 5.02 -3.54 -5.92
CA GLY A 197 4.85 -2.23 -6.57
C GLY A 197 3.65 -2.16 -7.51
N ARG A 198 3.48 -0.98 -8.13
CA ARG A 198 2.34 -0.65 -9.01
C ARG A 198 2.43 -1.30 -10.39
N LYS A 199 3.65 -1.53 -10.89
CA LYS A 199 3.92 -2.23 -12.15
C LYS A 199 4.59 -3.59 -11.95
N ALA A 200 4.48 -4.19 -10.76
CA ALA A 200 5.16 -5.45 -10.43
C ALA A 200 6.69 -5.37 -10.65
N GLY A 201 7.33 -4.23 -10.37
CA GLY A 201 8.74 -3.97 -10.69
C GLY A 201 9.76 -4.73 -9.81
N VAL A 202 9.29 -5.39 -8.75
CA VAL A 202 10.14 -6.10 -7.78
C VAL A 202 9.62 -7.52 -7.57
N ALA A 203 10.51 -8.51 -7.61
CA ALA A 203 10.14 -9.92 -7.48
C ALA A 203 10.15 -10.44 -6.03
N PHE A 204 11.06 -9.92 -5.19
CA PHE A 204 11.32 -10.45 -3.85
C PHE A 204 10.94 -9.48 -2.76
N LEU A 205 10.29 -9.97 -1.69
CA LEU A 205 9.83 -9.10 -0.60
C LEU A 205 10.99 -8.47 0.18
N LEU A 206 12.08 -9.22 0.38
CA LEU A 206 13.31 -8.69 0.97
C LEU A 206 13.86 -7.51 0.15
N GLN A 207 13.88 -7.64 -1.18
CA GLN A 207 14.29 -6.55 -2.07
C GLN A 207 13.37 -5.34 -1.91
N GLN A 208 12.05 -5.54 -1.81
CA GLN A 208 11.08 -4.45 -1.64
C GLN A 208 11.32 -3.68 -0.32
N VAL A 209 11.57 -4.37 0.79
CA VAL A 209 11.84 -3.75 2.09
C VAL A 209 13.19 -3.03 2.10
N VAL A 210 14.25 -3.68 1.59
CA VAL A 210 15.59 -3.07 1.48
C VAL A 210 15.56 -1.81 0.61
N ASN A 211 14.83 -1.85 -0.52
CA ASN A 211 14.66 -0.69 -1.37
C ASN A 211 13.88 0.43 -0.65
N ALA A 212 12.87 0.12 0.16
CA ALA A 212 12.11 1.12 0.90
C ALA A 212 12.99 1.83 1.95
N TYR A 213 13.78 1.09 2.73
CA TYR A 213 14.77 1.71 3.64
C TYR A 213 15.71 2.65 2.91
N HIS A 214 16.29 2.19 1.80
CA HIS A 214 17.31 2.96 1.10
C HIS A 214 16.75 4.15 0.28
N GLN A 215 15.63 3.98 -0.42
CA GLN A 215 15.11 4.96 -1.38
C GLN A 215 14.00 5.84 -0.81
N ASP A 216 13.20 5.33 0.11
CA ASP A 216 12.06 6.07 0.68
C ASP A 216 12.44 6.73 2.01
N ILE A 217 13.32 6.09 2.80
CA ILE A 217 13.71 6.55 4.14
C ILE A 217 15.14 7.13 4.17
N GLY A 218 16.01 6.71 3.25
CA GLY A 218 17.42 7.11 3.26
C GLY A 218 18.15 6.46 4.44
N ILE A 219 18.02 5.14 4.57
CA ILE A 219 18.68 4.33 5.59
C ILE A 219 19.38 3.16 4.89
N THR A 220 20.67 2.99 5.15
CA THR A 220 21.45 1.87 4.64
C THR A 220 21.28 0.63 5.51
N THR A 221 21.53 -0.52 4.89
CA THR A 221 21.36 -1.82 5.55
C THR A 221 22.54 -2.72 5.18
N ASP A 222 22.75 -3.81 5.92
CA ASP A 222 23.71 -4.86 5.52
C ASP A 222 23.53 -5.37 4.08
N PHE A 223 22.35 -5.19 3.47
CA PHE A 223 22.05 -5.59 2.09
C PHE A 223 22.39 -4.50 1.06
N LEU A 224 22.28 -3.23 1.44
CA LEU A 224 22.66 -2.05 0.64
C LEU A 224 23.36 -1.05 1.58
N PRO A 225 24.68 -1.19 1.79
CA PRO A 225 25.41 -0.50 2.86
C PRO A 225 26.06 0.81 2.39
N ILE A 226 25.58 1.38 1.27
CA ILE A 226 26.14 2.61 0.71
C ILE A 226 25.03 3.62 0.61
N GLU A 227 25.24 4.77 1.22
CA GLU A 227 24.27 5.88 1.23
C GLU A 227 23.74 6.28 -0.16
N ASN A 228 22.47 6.68 -0.20
CA ASN A 228 21.86 7.35 -1.35
C ASN A 228 22.38 8.79 -1.45
N GLY A 229 23.58 8.94 -2.02
CA GLY A 229 24.22 10.25 -2.13
C GLY A 229 23.40 11.23 -2.99
N HIS A 230 23.32 12.49 -2.55
CA HIS A 230 22.53 13.50 -3.26
C HIS A 230 23.11 13.79 -4.67
N PRO A 231 22.42 13.40 -5.76
CA PRO A 231 22.93 13.44 -7.14
C PRO A 231 23.21 14.85 -7.63
N GLN A 232 22.38 15.83 -7.26
CA GLN A 232 22.54 17.23 -7.64
C GLN A 232 23.69 17.93 -6.88
N SER A 233 24.22 17.27 -5.85
CA SER A 233 25.46 17.64 -5.15
C SER A 233 26.65 16.77 -5.57
N GLY A 234 26.55 16.03 -6.68
CA GLY A 234 27.59 15.12 -7.17
C GLY A 234 27.77 13.85 -6.34
N GLY A 235 26.77 13.48 -5.52
CA GLY A 235 26.82 12.30 -4.64
C GLY A 235 27.75 12.46 -3.42
N VAL A 236 28.25 13.67 -3.17
CA VAL A 236 29.26 13.95 -2.12
C VAL A 236 28.62 14.13 -0.75
N VAL A 237 27.38 14.62 -0.70
CA VAL A 237 26.66 14.86 0.55
C VAL A 237 26.15 13.52 1.09
N ARG A 238 26.42 13.28 2.37
CA ARG A 238 26.00 12.14 3.20
C ARG A 238 25.62 12.65 4.58
N ASP A 239 24.90 11.86 5.35
CA ASP A 239 24.75 12.11 6.78
C ASP A 239 26.03 11.72 7.55
N ASP A 240 26.01 11.92 8.87
CA ASP A 240 27.16 11.71 9.76
C ASP A 240 27.12 10.36 10.50
N ALA A 241 26.09 9.53 10.28
CA ALA A 241 26.01 8.19 10.86
C ALA A 241 26.98 7.22 10.16
N ALA A 242 27.11 6.03 10.74
CA ALA A 242 28.03 5.02 10.25
C ALA A 242 27.28 3.93 9.50
N ASP A 243 27.56 3.82 8.19
CA ASP A 243 26.96 2.79 7.35
C ASP A 243 27.53 1.37 7.68
N PRO A 244 26.70 0.30 7.67
CA PRO A 244 25.25 0.38 7.57
C PRO A 244 24.58 0.74 8.90
N GLU A 245 23.51 1.54 8.86
CA GLU A 245 22.74 1.90 10.07
C GLU A 245 21.97 0.68 10.62
N LEU A 246 21.41 -0.15 9.73
CA LEU A 246 20.59 -1.29 10.12
C LEU A 246 21.26 -2.64 9.82
N PRO A 247 21.39 -3.51 10.84
CA PRO A 247 21.85 -4.87 10.62
C PRO A 247 20.76 -5.70 9.92
N ALA A 248 21.18 -6.75 9.22
CA ALA A 248 20.30 -7.65 8.48
C ALA A 248 19.19 -8.26 9.35
N SER A 249 19.43 -8.46 10.65
CA SER A 249 18.43 -9.01 11.58
C SER A 249 17.20 -8.10 11.72
N VAL A 250 17.39 -6.78 11.78
CA VAL A 250 16.27 -5.83 11.89
C VAL A 250 15.46 -5.82 10.60
N VAL A 251 16.15 -5.79 9.46
CA VAL A 251 15.50 -5.88 8.14
C VAL A 251 14.69 -7.18 8.01
N GLN A 252 15.22 -8.30 8.49
CA GLN A 252 14.52 -9.60 8.43
C GLN A 252 13.30 -9.66 9.36
N ASP A 253 13.35 -9.03 10.53
CA ASP A 253 12.17 -8.88 11.40
C ASP A 253 11.07 -8.08 10.68
N VAL A 254 11.42 -6.98 10.01
CA VAL A 254 10.46 -6.17 9.23
C VAL A 254 9.91 -6.94 8.04
N VAL A 255 10.77 -7.66 7.31
CA VAL A 255 10.34 -8.56 6.22
C VAL A 255 9.38 -9.62 6.77
N PHE A 256 9.65 -10.19 7.95
CA PHE A 256 8.76 -11.17 8.58
C PHE A 256 7.41 -10.56 8.97
N TYR A 257 7.42 -9.35 9.54
CA TYR A 257 6.21 -8.59 9.85
C TYR A 257 5.33 -8.41 8.61
N VAL A 258 5.83 -7.77 7.56
CA VAL A 258 5.03 -7.53 6.33
C VAL A 258 4.65 -8.83 5.61
N ARG A 259 5.48 -9.88 5.71
CA ARG A 259 5.17 -11.22 5.18
C ARG A 259 4.03 -11.90 5.92
N THR A 260 3.84 -11.59 7.19
CA THR A 260 2.83 -12.25 8.04
C THR A 260 1.73 -11.32 8.49
N LEU A 261 1.64 -10.12 7.92
CA LEU A 261 0.54 -9.20 8.08
C LEU A 261 -0.70 -9.69 7.32
N ALA A 262 -1.81 -9.90 8.04
CA ALA A 262 -3.03 -10.45 7.49
C ALA A 262 -3.79 -9.41 6.67
N PRO A 263 -4.38 -9.77 5.51
CA PRO A 263 -5.37 -8.92 4.88
C PRO A 263 -6.60 -8.80 5.79
N PRO A 264 -7.29 -7.64 5.78
CA PRO A 264 -8.51 -7.45 6.56
C PRO A 264 -9.60 -8.45 6.14
N ALA A 265 -10.51 -8.74 7.05
CA ALA A 265 -11.61 -9.64 6.77
C ALA A 265 -12.65 -8.99 5.84
N ARG A 266 -13.17 -9.79 4.90
CA ARG A 266 -14.33 -9.41 4.07
C ARG A 266 -15.53 -9.10 4.98
N GLY A 267 -16.26 -8.05 4.63
CA GLY A 267 -17.51 -7.66 5.29
C GLY A 267 -18.68 -8.62 5.04
N GLU A 268 -19.85 -8.22 5.54
CA GLU A 268 -21.08 -9.04 5.48
C GLU A 268 -21.52 -9.36 4.04
N ARG A 269 -22.02 -10.59 3.83
CA ARG A 269 -22.52 -11.06 2.54
C ARG A 269 -24.04 -10.92 2.44
N THR A 270 -24.51 -9.67 2.33
CA THR A 270 -25.92 -9.37 2.12
C THR A 270 -26.42 -9.84 0.75
N SER A 271 -27.73 -9.84 0.52
CA SER A 271 -28.30 -10.15 -0.80
C SER A 271 -27.80 -9.22 -1.90
N SER A 272 -27.56 -7.94 -1.58
CA SER A 272 -26.97 -6.97 -2.51
C SER A 272 -25.53 -7.34 -2.86
N VAL A 273 -24.70 -7.69 -1.86
CA VAL A 273 -23.31 -8.14 -2.05
C VAL A 273 -23.23 -9.40 -2.93
N LEU A 274 -24.11 -10.38 -2.70
CA LEU A 274 -24.16 -11.60 -3.51
C LEU A 274 -24.61 -11.31 -4.97
N ARG A 275 -25.57 -10.39 -5.15
CA ARG A 275 -25.93 -9.90 -6.49
C ARG A 275 -24.75 -9.18 -7.14
N GLY A 276 -24.05 -8.33 -6.40
CA GLY A 276 -22.88 -7.60 -6.87
C GLY A 276 -21.75 -8.49 -7.34
N GLU A 277 -21.46 -9.55 -6.58
CA GLU A 277 -20.49 -10.57 -6.98
C GLU A 277 -20.89 -11.26 -8.29
N THR A 278 -22.19 -11.51 -8.49
CA THR A 278 -22.70 -12.02 -9.77
C THR A 278 -22.50 -11.01 -10.90
N VAL A 279 -22.89 -9.74 -10.68
CA VAL A 279 -22.74 -8.66 -11.66
C VAL A 279 -21.26 -8.45 -12.01
N PHE A 280 -20.34 -8.52 -11.05
CA PHE A 280 -18.90 -8.41 -11.24
C PHE A 280 -18.38 -9.42 -12.27
N ASN A 281 -18.84 -10.67 -12.18
CA ASN A 281 -18.55 -11.70 -13.18
C ASN A 281 -19.25 -11.41 -14.51
N GLU A 282 -20.55 -11.07 -14.51
CA GLU A 282 -21.32 -10.81 -15.74
C GLU A 282 -20.81 -9.61 -16.55
N VAL A 283 -20.21 -8.60 -15.91
CA VAL A 283 -19.60 -7.46 -16.60
C VAL A 283 -18.15 -7.74 -17.02
N GLY A 284 -17.55 -8.85 -16.60
CA GLY A 284 -16.19 -9.24 -16.96
C GLY A 284 -15.08 -8.57 -16.14
N CYS A 285 -15.37 -8.03 -14.95
CA CYS A 285 -14.30 -7.55 -14.06
C CYS A 285 -13.37 -8.69 -13.64
N ALA A 286 -13.92 -9.90 -13.49
CA ALA A 286 -13.20 -11.09 -13.06
C ALA A 286 -12.17 -11.61 -14.07
N SER A 287 -12.12 -11.09 -15.30
CA SER A 287 -11.10 -11.47 -16.30
C SER A 287 -9.70 -11.05 -15.88
N CYS A 288 -9.54 -9.87 -15.26
CA CYS A 288 -8.27 -9.42 -14.66
C CYS A 288 -8.29 -9.56 -13.12
N HIS A 289 -9.41 -9.20 -12.50
CA HIS A 289 -9.59 -9.31 -11.04
C HIS A 289 -10.02 -10.72 -10.62
N VAL A 290 -9.17 -11.70 -10.93
CA VAL A 290 -9.40 -13.12 -10.66
C VAL A 290 -9.68 -13.36 -9.17
N PRO A 291 -10.81 -14.00 -8.80
CA PRO A 291 -11.25 -14.07 -7.40
C PRO A 291 -10.24 -14.65 -6.43
N SER A 292 -9.55 -15.72 -6.81
CA SER A 292 -8.61 -16.39 -5.90
C SER A 292 -7.47 -17.12 -6.59
N MET A 293 -6.35 -17.20 -5.88
CA MET A 293 -5.19 -18.04 -6.20
C MET A 293 -4.80 -18.92 -5.03
N ARG A 294 -3.95 -19.93 -5.27
CA ARG A 294 -3.46 -20.82 -4.22
C ARG A 294 -1.98 -20.59 -3.93
N THR A 295 -1.61 -20.51 -2.66
CA THR A 295 -0.19 -20.50 -2.28
C THR A 295 0.45 -21.88 -2.38
N GLY A 296 1.76 -21.91 -2.57
CA GLY A 296 2.56 -23.13 -2.59
C GLY A 296 2.94 -23.64 -1.19
N PRO A 297 3.82 -24.66 -1.13
CA PRO A 297 4.51 -25.03 0.09
C PRO A 297 5.29 -23.84 0.67
N ASN A 298 5.24 -23.65 1.99
CA ASN A 298 5.93 -22.54 2.65
C ASN A 298 6.41 -22.99 4.05
N PRO A 299 7.61 -22.58 4.50
CA PRO A 299 8.08 -22.88 5.85
C PRO A 299 7.24 -22.23 6.95
N VAL A 300 6.58 -21.10 6.67
CA VAL A 300 5.59 -20.49 7.56
C VAL A 300 4.25 -21.15 7.28
N GLY A 301 3.77 -21.96 8.22
CA GLY A 301 2.50 -22.72 8.07
C GLY A 301 1.28 -21.83 7.80
N ALA A 302 1.28 -20.60 8.30
CA ALA A 302 0.24 -19.60 8.02
C ALA A 302 0.19 -19.16 6.54
N LEU A 303 1.24 -19.41 5.75
CA LEU A 303 1.31 -19.10 4.31
C LEU A 303 1.20 -20.34 3.42
N ALA A 304 1.33 -21.55 3.97
CA ALA A 304 1.40 -22.77 3.18
C ALA A 304 0.02 -23.24 2.69
N GLY A 305 -0.12 -23.47 1.38
CA GLY A 305 -1.30 -24.10 0.78
C GLY A 305 -2.64 -23.38 1.00
N LYS A 306 -2.62 -22.05 1.19
CA LYS A 306 -3.78 -21.19 1.43
C LYS A 306 -4.52 -20.86 0.15
N ASN A 307 -5.84 -20.73 0.25
CA ASN A 307 -6.64 -20.10 -0.78
C ASN A 307 -6.69 -18.59 -0.52
N VAL A 308 -6.15 -17.81 -1.45
CA VAL A 308 -5.95 -16.36 -1.34
C VAL A 308 -7.04 -15.67 -2.15
N VAL A 309 -8.03 -15.07 -1.49
CA VAL A 309 -9.17 -14.41 -2.14
C VAL A 309 -8.84 -12.93 -2.37
N LEU A 310 -7.95 -12.66 -3.32
CA LEU A 310 -7.38 -11.33 -3.56
C LEU A 310 -8.07 -10.51 -4.66
N TYR A 311 -8.86 -11.15 -5.54
CA TYR A 311 -9.44 -10.50 -6.73
C TYR A 311 -8.40 -9.78 -7.60
N SER A 312 -7.38 -10.52 -8.03
CA SER A 312 -6.28 -10.04 -8.88
C SER A 312 -5.57 -11.23 -9.50
N ASP A 313 -5.25 -11.13 -10.78
CA ASP A 313 -4.34 -12.05 -11.49
C ASP A 313 -2.85 -11.72 -11.29
N LEU A 314 -2.54 -10.57 -10.67
CA LEU A 314 -1.20 -10.03 -10.47
C LEU A 314 -0.42 -9.75 -11.77
N LEU A 315 -1.10 -9.73 -12.91
CA LEU A 315 -0.53 -9.43 -14.22
C LEU A 315 -0.62 -7.94 -14.54
N LEU A 316 0.14 -7.53 -15.55
CA LEU A 316 0.10 -6.21 -16.17
C LEU A 316 -1.00 -6.17 -17.23
N HIS A 317 -1.77 -5.08 -17.23
CA HIS A 317 -2.78 -4.79 -18.24
C HIS A 317 -2.66 -3.35 -18.72
N ASP A 318 -2.90 -3.10 -20.01
CA ASP A 318 -3.03 -1.75 -20.56
C ASP A 318 -4.31 -1.09 -20.03
N MET A 319 -4.14 -0.03 -19.26
CA MET A 319 -5.23 0.74 -18.64
C MET A 319 -5.62 1.99 -19.44
N GLY A 320 -5.08 2.15 -20.64
CA GLY A 320 -5.33 3.25 -21.56
C GLY A 320 -4.48 4.51 -21.31
N PRO A 321 -4.52 5.46 -22.26
CA PRO A 321 -3.68 6.66 -22.24
C PRO A 321 -3.95 7.59 -21.06
N ASP A 322 -5.19 7.63 -20.55
CA ASP A 322 -5.56 8.50 -19.43
C ASP A 322 -4.89 8.07 -18.12
N LEU A 323 -4.49 6.80 -18.00
CA LEU A 323 -3.76 6.25 -16.85
C LEU A 323 -2.29 5.97 -17.16
N ALA A 324 -1.78 6.39 -18.32
CA ALA A 324 -0.38 6.18 -18.67
C ALA A 324 0.54 7.10 -17.86
N ASP A 325 1.64 6.55 -17.34
CA ASP A 325 2.72 7.32 -16.72
C ASP A 325 3.94 7.49 -17.64
N ASN A 326 3.92 6.87 -18.82
CA ASN A 326 4.99 6.91 -19.83
C ASN A 326 6.37 6.49 -19.28
N LEU A 327 6.39 5.73 -18.17
CA LEU A 327 7.58 5.11 -17.61
C LEU A 327 7.49 3.59 -17.78
N ASN A 328 8.56 3.02 -18.33
CA ASN A 328 8.72 1.59 -18.42
C ASN A 328 9.44 1.07 -17.17
N GLU A 329 8.93 -0.02 -16.60
CA GLU A 329 9.53 -0.71 -15.45
C GLU A 329 9.65 -2.20 -15.74
N GLY A 330 10.88 -2.70 -15.93
CA GLY A 330 11.09 -4.03 -16.46
C GLY A 330 10.50 -4.14 -17.87
N SER A 331 9.58 -5.08 -18.08
CA SER A 331 8.82 -5.23 -19.32
C SER A 331 7.48 -4.49 -19.34
N ALA A 332 7.12 -3.79 -18.26
CA ALA A 332 5.90 -2.98 -18.22
C ALA A 332 6.08 -1.70 -19.05
N THR A 333 5.11 -1.39 -19.89
CA THR A 333 5.03 -0.11 -20.61
C THR A 333 4.44 1.00 -19.75
N GLY A 334 4.42 2.23 -20.25
CA GLY A 334 3.78 3.37 -19.58
C GLY A 334 2.27 3.23 -19.34
N THR A 335 1.54 2.48 -20.17
CA THR A 335 0.08 2.25 -20.02
C THR A 335 -0.25 1.07 -19.13
N GLU A 336 0.74 0.22 -18.86
CA GLU A 336 0.54 -1.04 -18.16
C GLU A 336 0.64 -0.88 -16.64
N TRP A 337 -0.32 -1.47 -15.93
CA TRP A 337 -0.36 -1.50 -14.48
C TRP A 337 -0.67 -2.90 -13.99
N ARG A 338 -0.11 -3.28 -12.84
CA ARG A 338 -0.45 -4.54 -12.20
C ARG A 338 -1.88 -4.47 -11.68
N THR A 339 -2.68 -5.51 -11.91
CA THR A 339 -4.01 -5.64 -11.29
C THR A 339 -3.87 -5.59 -9.77
N ALA A 340 -4.40 -4.55 -9.14
CA ALA A 340 -4.33 -4.41 -7.69
C ALA A 340 -5.29 -5.41 -7.01
N PRO A 341 -4.86 -6.09 -5.93
CA PRO A 341 -5.78 -6.84 -5.08
C PRO A 341 -6.93 -5.95 -4.59
N LEU A 342 -8.16 -6.47 -4.59
CA LEU A 342 -9.35 -5.73 -4.14
C LEU A 342 -9.70 -5.99 -2.68
N TRP A 343 -8.96 -6.84 -1.97
CA TRP A 343 -9.15 -7.01 -0.53
C TRP A 343 -8.93 -5.69 0.23
N GLY A 344 -9.67 -5.48 1.31
CA GLY A 344 -9.55 -4.29 2.15
C GLY A 344 -10.11 -2.99 1.55
N LEU A 345 -10.78 -3.04 0.39
CA LEU A 345 -11.47 -1.87 -0.17
C LEU A 345 -12.50 -1.28 0.80
N ARG A 346 -13.17 -2.13 1.60
CA ARG A 346 -14.15 -1.73 2.62
C ARG A 346 -13.60 -0.68 3.59
N LEU A 347 -12.32 -0.77 3.92
CA LEU A 347 -11.68 0.04 4.95
C LEU A 347 -10.97 1.28 4.39
N VAL A 348 -10.85 1.44 3.07
CA VAL A 348 -10.12 2.56 2.45
C VAL A 348 -10.66 3.92 2.87
N GLY A 349 -11.98 4.08 2.92
CA GLY A 349 -12.61 5.35 3.31
C GLY A 349 -12.35 5.70 4.77
N GLU A 350 -12.53 4.74 5.68
CA GLU A 350 -12.29 4.91 7.11
C GLU A 350 -10.82 5.24 7.39
N PHE A 351 -9.93 4.44 6.80
CA PHE A 351 -8.50 4.57 6.96
C PHE A 351 -7.94 5.91 6.48
N LEU A 352 -8.51 6.44 5.40
CA LEU A 352 -8.11 7.75 4.84
C LEU A 352 -8.91 8.92 5.43
N GLY A 353 -9.46 8.76 6.65
CA GLY A 353 -10.14 9.83 7.37
C GLY A 353 -11.41 10.33 6.67
N GLY A 354 -12.15 9.43 6.04
CA GLY A 354 -13.38 9.73 5.29
C GLY A 354 -13.18 10.23 3.87
N ASN A 355 -11.94 10.27 3.37
CA ASN A 355 -11.61 10.77 2.03
C ASN A 355 -10.94 9.65 1.21
N PRO A 356 -11.72 8.65 0.74
CA PRO A 356 -11.15 7.55 -0.02
C PRO A 356 -10.48 8.06 -1.30
N SER A 357 -9.38 7.40 -1.67
CA SER A 357 -8.66 7.65 -2.92
C SER A 357 -8.26 6.33 -3.56
N TYR A 358 -8.43 6.22 -4.88
CA TYR A 358 -8.22 4.99 -5.66
C TYR A 358 -7.28 5.23 -6.84
N LEU A 359 -6.91 4.15 -7.54
CA LEU A 359 -5.91 4.13 -8.62
C LEU A 359 -4.49 4.39 -8.12
N HIS A 360 -3.49 4.33 -9.02
CA HIS A 360 -2.08 4.40 -8.65
C HIS A 360 -1.70 5.74 -8.02
N ASP A 361 -2.33 6.83 -8.43
CA ASP A 361 -2.03 8.21 -8.01
C ASP A 361 -3.06 8.83 -7.06
N GLY A 362 -4.12 8.10 -6.71
CA GLY A 362 -5.17 8.60 -5.81
C GLY A 362 -6.18 9.54 -6.46
N ARG A 363 -6.20 9.70 -7.79
CA ARG A 363 -7.08 10.68 -8.47
C ARG A 363 -8.58 10.43 -8.32
N ALA A 364 -8.98 9.19 -8.05
CA ALA A 364 -10.39 8.81 -7.97
C ALA A 364 -10.88 8.85 -6.52
N SER A 365 -11.92 9.63 -6.24
CA SER A 365 -12.49 9.82 -4.89
C SER A 365 -13.56 8.80 -4.52
N ASP A 366 -14.01 7.98 -5.47
CA ASP A 366 -14.96 6.89 -5.23
C ASP A 366 -14.76 5.73 -6.23
N LEU A 367 -15.39 4.59 -5.93
CA LEU A 367 -15.28 3.39 -6.77
C LEU A 367 -15.92 3.56 -8.15
N THR A 368 -16.96 4.38 -8.30
CA THR A 368 -17.58 4.64 -9.61
C THR A 368 -16.63 5.43 -10.50
N GLN A 369 -15.96 6.44 -9.95
CA GLN A 369 -14.94 7.21 -10.64
C GLN A 369 -13.73 6.36 -10.97
N ALA A 370 -13.30 5.48 -10.05
CA ALA A 370 -12.23 4.52 -10.32
C ALA A 370 -12.60 3.63 -11.53
N ILE A 371 -13.81 3.05 -11.55
CA ILE A 371 -14.32 2.27 -12.69
C ILE A 371 -14.37 3.12 -13.97
N GLN A 372 -14.75 4.40 -13.90
CA GLN A 372 -14.80 5.29 -15.07
C GLN A 372 -13.45 5.45 -15.78
N PHE A 373 -12.35 5.46 -15.01
CA PHE A 373 -10.98 5.54 -15.53
C PHE A 373 -10.47 4.22 -16.13
N HIS A 374 -11.15 3.08 -15.96
CA HIS A 374 -10.75 1.81 -16.56
C HIS A 374 -10.94 1.84 -18.08
N LYS A 375 -9.86 2.18 -18.79
CA LYS A 375 -9.77 2.17 -20.26
C LYS A 375 -8.89 0.99 -20.72
N GLY A 376 -8.33 1.08 -21.93
CA GLY A 376 -7.52 0.01 -22.51
C GLY A 376 -8.29 -1.31 -22.54
N GLU A 377 -7.67 -2.37 -22.02
CA GLU A 377 -8.24 -3.72 -21.94
C GLU A 377 -9.55 -3.76 -21.12
N ALA A 378 -9.69 -2.88 -20.12
CA ALA A 378 -10.84 -2.85 -19.25
C ALA A 378 -12.05 -2.04 -19.80
N ASP A 379 -11.94 -1.40 -20.97
CA ASP A 379 -12.97 -0.48 -21.49
C ASP A 379 -14.31 -1.18 -21.75
N SER A 380 -14.26 -2.45 -22.17
CA SER A 380 -15.44 -3.29 -22.37
C SER A 380 -16.18 -3.58 -21.07
N ALA A 381 -15.45 -3.96 -20.00
CA ALA A 381 -16.04 -4.23 -18.70
C ALA A 381 -16.62 -2.96 -18.06
N ARG A 382 -15.87 -1.85 -18.15
CA ARG A 382 -16.35 -0.52 -17.74
C ARG A 382 -17.66 -0.16 -18.45
N THR A 383 -17.72 -0.30 -19.78
CA THR A 383 -18.91 0.03 -20.56
C THR A 383 -20.10 -0.83 -20.13
N ARG A 384 -19.90 -2.14 -19.94
CA ARG A 384 -20.95 -3.04 -19.44
C ARG A 384 -21.46 -2.63 -18.06
N PHE A 385 -20.59 -2.19 -17.15
CA PHE A 385 -21.00 -1.66 -15.84
C PHE A 385 -21.93 -0.44 -15.99
N PHE A 386 -21.58 0.56 -16.80
CA PHE A 386 -22.41 1.75 -16.98
C PHE A 386 -23.73 1.50 -17.71
N LEU A 387 -23.84 0.39 -18.45
CA LEU A 387 -25.08 -0.06 -19.08
C LEU A 387 -26.01 -0.84 -18.13
N ARG A 388 -25.54 -1.23 -16.94
CA ARG A 388 -26.37 -1.93 -15.95
C ARG A 388 -27.42 -1.00 -15.32
N THR A 389 -28.48 -1.62 -14.80
CA THR A 389 -29.50 -0.91 -14.03
C THR A 389 -28.89 -0.25 -12.80
N THR A 390 -29.56 0.76 -12.25
CA THR A 390 -29.09 1.42 -11.02
C THR A 390 -28.95 0.43 -9.86
N SER A 391 -29.83 -0.58 -9.73
CA SER A 391 -29.68 -1.57 -8.67
C SER A 391 -28.49 -2.50 -8.89
N ASP A 392 -28.21 -2.92 -10.13
CA ASP A 392 -27.07 -3.79 -10.41
C ASP A 392 -25.73 -3.04 -10.25
N ARG A 393 -25.69 -1.76 -10.63
CA ARG A 393 -24.52 -0.91 -10.36
C ARG A 393 -24.30 -0.76 -8.86
N GLN A 394 -25.35 -0.45 -8.09
CA GLN A 394 -25.25 -0.36 -6.64
C GLN A 394 -24.83 -1.69 -6.01
N ALA A 395 -25.39 -2.81 -6.46
CA ALA A 395 -25.02 -4.13 -5.96
C ALA A 395 -23.53 -4.43 -6.19
N LEU A 396 -22.99 -4.11 -7.37
CA LEU A 396 -21.55 -4.24 -7.64
C LEU A 396 -20.72 -3.35 -6.71
N LEU A 397 -21.14 -2.12 -6.46
CA LEU A 397 -20.45 -1.23 -5.51
C LEU A 397 -20.52 -1.75 -4.07
N ASP A 398 -21.66 -2.32 -3.65
CA ASP A 398 -21.81 -2.95 -2.33
C ASP A 398 -20.89 -4.17 -2.21
N PHE A 399 -20.76 -4.96 -3.28
CA PHE A 399 -19.82 -6.08 -3.33
C PHE A 399 -18.38 -5.60 -3.17
N LEU A 400 -17.93 -4.61 -3.95
CA LEU A 400 -16.59 -4.04 -3.82
C LEU A 400 -16.36 -3.43 -2.43
N GLY A 401 -17.36 -2.73 -1.88
CA GLY A 401 -17.33 -2.20 -0.51
C GLY A 401 -17.40 -3.26 0.58
N SER A 402 -17.64 -4.54 0.22
CA SER A 402 -17.51 -5.66 1.16
C SER A 402 -16.11 -6.26 1.19
N LEU A 403 -15.28 -6.02 0.15
CA LEU A 403 -13.98 -6.68 -0.02
C LEU A 403 -12.88 -6.09 0.86
#